data_AF-A0A1Y3VYG1-F1
#
_entry.id   AF-A0A1Y3VYG1-F1
#
_cell.length_a   1.000
_cell.length_b   1.000
_cell.length_c   1.000
_cell.angle_alpha   90.00
_cell.angle_beta   90.00
_cell.angle_gamma   90.00
#
_symmetry.space_group_name_H-M   'P 1'
#
loop_
_entity.id
_entity.type
_entity.pdbx_description
1 polymer ?
#
loop_
_entity_poly.entity_id
_entity_poly.type
_entity_poly.pdbx_seq_one_letter_code
_entity_poly.pdbx_strand_id
1 'polypeptide(L)'
;MRTTIEQYIIDRVREKRIELGKSQRELSLDIACDMGLIGRVESLKGKDKYNINHLNALAVVLGCSIKDFFPDQPFIDKNSKYLSAL
;
A
#
# COMPACT_ATOMS: atom_id res chain seq x y z
N MET A 1 -7.67 3.21 -12.73
CA MET A 1 -8.47 2.61 -11.66
C MET A 1 -7.55 1.67 -10.90
N ARG A 2 -7.58 1.68 -9.57
CA ARG A 2 -6.82 0.72 -8.76
C ARG A 2 -7.48 -0.65 -8.87
N THR A 3 -6.67 -1.69 -9.00
CA THR A 3 -7.12 -3.07 -8.90
C THR A 3 -7.44 -3.39 -7.43
N THR A 4 -8.23 -4.44 -7.20
CA THR A 4 -8.62 -4.86 -5.84
C THR A 4 -7.40 -5.16 -4.97
N ILE A 5 -6.38 -5.85 -5.51
CA ILE A 5 -5.14 -6.15 -4.79
C ILE A 5 -4.32 -4.90 -4.46
N GLU A 6 -4.26 -3.93 -5.38
CA GLU A 6 -3.57 -2.66 -5.12
C GLU A 6 -4.25 -1.88 -3.99
N GLN A 7 -5.59 -1.82 -3.98
CA GLN A 7 -6.33 -1.15 -2.93
C GLN A 7 -6.16 -1.87 -1.59
N TYR A 8 -6.23 -3.21 -1.57
CA TYR A 8 -5.99 -4.02 -0.38
C TYR A 8 -4.62 -3.72 0.26
N ILE A 9 -3.56 -3.71 -0.54
CA ILE A 9 -2.20 -3.42 -0.07
C ILE A 9 -2.14 -2.01 0.53
N ILE A 10 -2.75 -1.02 -0.12
CA ILE A 10 -2.77 0.37 0.37
C ILE A 10 -3.49 0.45 1.72
N ASP A 11 -4.61 -0.25 1.86
CA ASP A 11 -5.40 -0.25 3.10
C ASP A 11 -4.65 -0.94 4.24
N ARG A 12 -3.96 -2.06 4.00
CA ARG A 12 -3.10 -2.71 5.01
C ARG A 12 -1.96 -1.82 5.48
N VAL A 13 -1.27 -1.13 4.57
CA VAL A 13 -0.23 -0.15 4.95
C VAL A 13 -0.82 0.99 5.77
N ARG A 14 -1.97 1.53 5.34
CA ARG A 14 -2.66 2.63 6.01
C ARG A 14 -3.09 2.24 7.42
N GLU A 15 -3.63 1.04 7.60
CA GLU A 15 -4.02 0.50 8.91
C GLU A 15 -2.83 0.43 9.85
N LYS A 16 -1.71 -0.18 9.42
CA LYS A 16 -0.47 -0.24 10.22
C LYS A 16 0.07 1.14 10.58
N ARG A 17 0.03 2.09 9.63
CA ARG A 17 0.41 3.48 9.88
C ARG A 17 -0.46 4.13 10.97
N ILE A 18 -1.77 3.92 10.91
CA ILE A 18 -2.74 4.46 11.88
C ILE A 18 -2.59 3.77 13.26
N GLU A 19 -2.39 2.45 13.30
CA GLU A 19 -2.12 1.70 14.54
C GLU A 19 -0.91 2.25 15.29
N LEU A 20 0.12 2.71 14.57
CA LEU A 20 1.31 3.35 15.13
C LEU A 20 1.17 4.87 15.36
N GLY A 21 -0.01 5.45 15.10
CA GLY A 21 -0.27 6.88 15.29
C GLY A 21 0.53 7.80 14.36
N LYS A 22 1.09 7.29 13.26
CA LYS A 22 1.91 8.06 12.33
C LYS A 22 1.05 8.81 11.32
N SER A 23 1.33 10.08 11.08
CA SER A 23 0.80 10.83 9.95
C SER A 23 1.41 10.35 8.63
N GLN A 24 0.77 10.68 7.52
CA GLN A 24 1.32 10.40 6.18
C GLN A 24 2.67 11.08 5.97
N ARG A 25 2.82 12.31 6.51
CA ARG A 25 4.06 13.10 6.41
C ARG A 25 5.19 12.45 7.21
N GLU A 26 4.92 12.00 8.43
CA GLU A 26 5.91 11.30 9.25
C GLU A 26 6.37 10.02 8.56
N LEU A 27 5.44 9.21 8.04
CA LEU A 27 5.81 8.00 7.31
C LEU A 27 6.65 8.33 6.05
N SER A 28 6.31 9.38 5.30
CA SER A 28 7.13 9.84 4.16
C SER A 28 8.53 10.31 4.55
N LEU A 29 8.76 10.74 5.80
CA LEU A 29 10.10 11.12 6.28
C LEU A 29 10.89 9.89 6.72
N ASP A 30 10.21 8.89 7.26
CA ASP A 30 10.83 7.66 7.76
C ASP A 30 11.33 6.74 6.63
N ILE A 31 10.62 6.72 5.50
CA ILE A 31 11.11 6.06 4.28
C ILE A 31 11.73 7.13 3.38
N ALA A 32 12.94 6.90 2.85
CA ALA A 32 13.66 7.83 1.99
C ALA A 32 13.01 7.99 0.59
N CYS A 33 11.75 8.41 0.56
CA CYS A 33 10.93 8.60 -0.63
C CYS A 33 10.56 10.07 -0.82
N ASP A 34 9.90 10.35 -1.95
CA ASP A 34 9.26 11.64 -2.17
C ASP A 34 8.24 11.94 -1.06
N MET A 35 8.28 13.15 -0.51
CA MET A 35 7.43 13.58 0.62
C MET A 35 5.93 13.44 0.35
N GLY A 36 5.52 13.52 -0.92
CA GLY A 36 4.13 13.38 -1.36
C GLY A 36 3.69 11.94 -1.65
N LEU A 37 4.59 10.95 -1.63
CA LEU A 37 4.28 9.59 -2.04
C LEU A 37 3.14 8.98 -1.21
N ILE A 38 3.28 8.96 0.12
CA ILE A 38 2.27 8.35 1.01
C ILE A 38 0.91 9.02 0.80
N GLY A 39 0.86 10.35 0.74
CA GLY A 39 -0.39 11.09 0.53
C GLY A 39 -1.04 10.79 -0.82
N ARG A 40 -0.26 10.70 -1.90
CA ARG A 40 -0.77 10.33 -3.23
C ARG A 40 -1.27 8.89 -3.29
N VAL A 41 -0.56 7.97 -2.64
CA VAL A 41 -0.94 6.54 -2.61
C VAL A 41 -2.17 6.31 -1.72
N GLU A 42 -2.27 6.92 -0.56
CA GLU A 42 -3.42 6.70 0.33
C GLU A 42 -4.64 7.56 0.01
N SER A 43 -4.52 8.55 -0.89
CA SER A 43 -5.65 9.33 -1.36
C SER A 43 -6.69 8.43 -2.07
N LEU A 44 -7.97 8.64 -1.74
CA LEU A 44 -9.11 7.97 -2.38
C LEU A 44 -9.19 8.24 -3.89
N LYS A 45 -8.64 9.37 -4.33
CA LYS A 45 -8.61 9.79 -5.75
C LYS A 45 -7.25 9.52 -6.42
N GLY A 46 -6.29 8.97 -5.67
CA GLY A 46 -4.94 8.72 -6.15
C GLY A 46 -4.88 7.63 -7.21
N LYS A 47 -3.94 7.77 -8.14
CA LYS A 47 -3.59 6.72 -9.11
C LYS A 47 -2.29 5.99 -8.75
N ASP A 48 -1.52 6.56 -7.83
CA ASP A 48 -0.26 5.99 -7.37
C ASP A 48 -0.50 4.76 -6.50
N LYS A 49 0.50 3.88 -6.48
CA LYS A 49 0.53 2.61 -5.77
C LYS A 49 1.90 2.33 -5.19
N TYR A 50 1.95 1.54 -4.13
CA TYR A 50 3.22 1.03 -3.62
C TYR A 50 3.79 -0.01 -4.58
N ASN A 51 5.10 0.08 -4.83
CA ASN A 51 5.84 -1.00 -5.47
C ASN A 51 6.48 -1.87 -4.38
N ILE A 52 7.09 -2.99 -4.76
CA ILE A 52 7.70 -3.92 -3.81
C ILE A 52 8.83 -3.29 -2.97
N ASN A 53 9.57 -2.31 -3.51
CA ASN A 53 10.63 -1.61 -2.77
C ASN A 53 10.05 -0.68 -1.70
N HIS A 54 8.95 0.01 -2.01
CA HIS A 54 8.19 0.79 -1.04
C HIS A 54 7.69 -0.13 0.08
N LEU A 55 7.07 -1.27 -0.26
CA LEU A 55 6.55 -2.22 0.72
C LEU A 55 7.66 -2.78 1.63
N ASN A 56 8.83 -3.09 1.08
CA ASN A 56 9.96 -3.53 1.90
C ASN A 56 10.40 -2.45 2.91
N ALA A 57 10.58 -1.21 2.47
CA ALA A 57 10.96 -0.11 3.36
C ALA A 57 9.87 0.17 4.42
N LEU A 58 8.60 0.12 4.01
CA LEU A 58 7.46 0.28 4.89
C LEU A 58 7.40 -0.82 5.95
N ALA A 59 7.66 -2.08 5.59
CA ALA A 59 7.69 -3.19 6.55
C ALA A 59 8.74 -2.95 7.64
N VAL A 60 9.93 -2.46 7.27
CA VAL A 60 11.00 -2.10 8.21
C VAL A 60 10.55 -0.98 9.15
N VAL A 61 10.04 0.12 8.60
CA VAL A 61 9.64 1.31 9.39
C VAL A 61 8.42 1.05 10.27
N LEU A 62 7.46 0.24 9.79
CA LEU A 62 6.25 -0.11 10.52
C LEU A 62 6.45 -1.32 11.45
N GLY A 63 7.64 -1.91 11.48
CA GLY A 63 7.97 -3.02 12.37
C GLY A 63 7.15 -4.28 12.15
N CYS A 64 6.78 -4.57 10.89
CA CYS A 64 5.91 -5.69 10.53
C CYS A 64 6.55 -6.58 9.45
N SER A 65 5.96 -7.75 9.22
CA SER A 65 6.38 -8.61 8.11
C SER A 65 5.88 -8.00 6.80
N ILE A 66 6.71 -8.05 5.75
CA ILE A 66 6.26 -7.63 4.41
C ILE A 66 5.00 -8.40 3.96
N LYS A 67 4.81 -9.63 4.44
CA LYS A 67 3.63 -10.45 4.16
C LYS A 67 2.33 -9.83 4.70
N ASP A 68 2.40 -9.01 5.74
CA ASP A 68 1.24 -8.41 6.39
C ASP A 68 0.51 -7.40 5.48
N PHE A 69 1.14 -7.01 4.37
CA PHE A 69 0.52 -6.15 3.35
C PHE A 69 -0.24 -6.93 2.26
N PHE A 70 -0.09 -8.25 2.19
CA PHE A 70 -0.63 -9.07 1.10
C PHE A 70 -1.80 -9.92 1.57
N PRO A 71 -2.75 -10.24 0.67
CA PRO A 71 -3.80 -11.20 0.98
C PRO A 71 -3.25 -12.63 0.98
N ASP A 72 -3.88 -13.51 1.75
CA ASP A 72 -3.52 -14.94 1.76
C ASP A 72 -3.93 -15.67 0.46
N GLN A 73 -4.92 -15.13 -0.25
CA GLN A 73 -5.47 -15.68 -1.49
C GLN A 73 -5.58 -14.59 -2.56
N PRO A 74 -5.48 -14.93 -3.85
CA PRO A 74 -5.64 -13.95 -4.93
C PRO A 74 -7.09 -13.44 -5.00
N PHE A 75 -7.25 -12.24 -5.55
CA PHE A 75 -8.56 -11.70 -5.91
C PHE A 75 -8.95 -12.14 -7.32
N ILE A 76 -10.09 -12.84 -7.42
CA ILE A 76 -10.67 -13.32 -8.68
C ILE A 76 -11.84 -12.38 -9.01
N ASP A 77 -11.52 -11.19 -9.52
CA ASP A 77 -12.51 -10.20 -9.96
C ASP A 77 -12.11 -9.48 -11.26
N LYS A 78 -13.11 -8.84 -11.90
CA LYS A 78 -12.97 -8.11 -13.17
C LYS A 78 -12.04 -6.89 -13.11
N ASN A 79 -11.69 -6.39 -11.92
CA ASN A 79 -10.70 -5.31 -11.76
C ASN A 79 -9.27 -5.86 -11.69
N SER A 80 -9.06 -7.17 -11.80
CA SER A 80 -7.74 -7.77 -11.92
C SER A 80 -7.22 -7.61 -13.36
N LYS A 81 -6.19 -6.78 -13.52
CA LYS A 81 -5.68 -6.30 -14.83
C LYS A 81 -5.25 -7.39 -15.82
N TYR A 82 -4.97 -8.60 -15.34
CA TYR A 82 -4.38 -9.69 -16.12
C TYR A 82 -5.23 -10.97 -16.13
N LEU A 83 -6.47 -10.90 -15.64
CA LEU A 83 -7.43 -11.99 -15.75
C LEU A 83 -8.36 -11.68 -16.93
N SER A 84 -8.22 -12.45 -18.00
CA SER A 84 -8.97 -12.25 -19.25
C SER A 84 -10.36 -12.87 -19.26
N ALA A 85 -10.74 -13.62 -18.21
CA ALA A 85 -11.91 -14.51 -18.22
C ALA A 85 -12.84 -14.33 -16.99
N LEU A 86 -12.98 -13.09 -16.48
CA LEU A 86 -13.85 -12.76 -15.34
C LEU A 86 -14.94 -11.74 -15.69
#